data_AF-L1QGB7-F1
#
_entry.id   AF-L1QGB7-F1
#
_cell.length_a   1.000
_cell.length_b   1.000
_cell.length_c   1.000
_cell.angle_alpha   90.00
_cell.angle_beta   90.00
_cell.angle_gamma   90.00
#
_symmetry.space_group_name_H-M   'P 1'
#
loop_
_entity.id
_entity.type
_entity.pdbx_description
1 polymer ?
#
loop_
_entity_poly.entity_id
_entity_poly.type
_entity_poly.pdbx_seq_one_letter_code
_entity_poly.pdbx_strand_id
1 'polypeptide(L)'
;MSRYKRGYTLLEFVAVMSMFLIIGAIVINLGIFSVKDYLNKVDKGVMLEKFDNAMLNIDIICNKASIVSIDGNVTAALGKGNNIVIQYIENNEEIKKTIYLNGNRLMVNTVVIKNGYNVDEGNNVILSNVENFEVNKKGKLIYYTIEIKNSGERIRCI
;
A
#
# COMPACT_ATOMS: atom_id res chain seq x y z
N MET A 1 18.06 74.62 -20.33
CA MET A 1 17.60 73.31 -20.84
C MET A 1 17.22 72.44 -19.64
N SER A 2 15.98 72.57 -19.16
CA SER A 2 15.49 71.83 -17.99
C SER A 2 14.86 70.53 -18.44
N ARG A 3 15.46 69.39 -18.08
CA ARG A 3 14.87 68.06 -18.32
C ARG A 3 13.77 67.84 -17.29
N TYR A 4 12.51 68.03 -17.71
CA TYR A 4 11.35 67.65 -16.89
C TYR A 4 11.40 66.15 -16.57
N LYS A 5 11.54 65.79 -15.30
CA LYS A 5 11.33 64.41 -14.83
C LYS A 5 9.84 64.10 -14.95
N ARG A 6 9.43 63.30 -15.93
CA ARG A 6 8.06 62.78 -16.04
C ARG A 6 7.82 61.82 -14.87
N GLY A 7 6.96 62.20 -13.94
CA GLY A 7 6.42 61.31 -12.92
C GLY A 7 5.26 60.49 -13.47
N TYR A 8 4.97 59.36 -12.85
CA TYR A 8 3.78 58.56 -13.15
C TYR A 8 2.52 59.27 -12.66
N THR A 9 1.44 59.17 -13.41
CA THR A 9 0.14 59.65 -12.97
C THR A 9 -0.46 58.71 -11.92
N LEU A 10 -1.31 59.24 -11.05
CA LEU A 10 -2.00 58.44 -10.03
C LEU A 10 -2.80 57.28 -10.65
N LEU A 11 -3.37 57.50 -11.84
CA LEU A 11 -4.13 56.50 -12.59
C LEU A 11 -3.25 55.34 -13.06
N GLU A 12 -2.07 55.64 -13.61
CA GLU A 12 -1.09 54.62 -14.04
C GLU A 12 -0.61 53.79 -12.86
N PHE A 13 -0.39 54.41 -11.69
CA PHE A 13 0.00 53.70 -10.48
C PHE A 13 -1.09 52.71 -10.01
N VAL A 14 -2.35 53.14 -9.99
CA VAL A 14 -3.47 52.26 -9.61
C VAL A 14 -3.61 51.09 -10.59
N ALA A 15 -3.55 51.34 -11.90
CA ALA A 15 -3.66 50.30 -12.91
C ALA A 15 -2.56 49.23 -12.78
N VAL A 16 -1.31 49.65 -12.55
CA VAL A 16 -0.17 48.76 -12.36
C VAL A 16 -0.32 47.94 -11.07
N MET A 17 -0.72 48.57 -9.96
CA MET A 17 -0.93 47.88 -8.68
C MET A 17 -2.04 46.84 -8.76
N SER A 18 -3.15 47.13 -9.43
CA SER A 18 -4.24 46.17 -9.64
C SER A 18 -3.76 44.94 -10.42
N MET A 19 -2.94 45.14 -11.46
CA MET A 19 -2.39 44.04 -12.24
C MET A 19 -1.46 43.15 -11.40
N PHE A 20 -0.60 43.74 -10.57
CA PHE A 20 0.26 42.99 -9.64
C PHE A 20 -0.53 42.20 -8.61
N LEU A 21 -1.63 42.74 -8.07
CA LEU A 21 -2.47 42.03 -7.11
C LEU A 21 -3.16 40.82 -7.75
N ILE A 22 -3.66 40.95 -8.98
CA ILE A 22 -4.29 39.84 -9.71
C ILE A 22 -3.27 38.73 -9.98
N ILE A 23 -2.10 39.09 -10.51
CA ILE A 23 -1.02 38.13 -10.79
C ILE A 23 -0.55 37.47 -9.49
N GLY A 24 -0.35 38.26 -8.43
CA GLY A 24 0.05 37.76 -7.11
C GLY A 24 -0.94 36.75 -6.55
N ALA A 25 -2.24 37.03 -6.64
CA ALA A 25 -3.29 36.11 -6.19
C ALA A 25 -3.27 34.78 -6.97
N ILE A 26 -3.08 34.83 -8.29
CA ILE A 26 -2.98 33.63 -9.14
C ILE A 26 -1.75 32.79 -8.74
N VAL A 27 -0.59 33.43 -8.57
CA VAL A 27 0.67 32.75 -8.20
C VAL A 27 0.55 32.07 -6.83
N ILE A 28 -0.03 32.76 -5.83
CA ILE A 28 -0.23 32.18 -4.49
C ILE A 28 -1.15 30.95 -4.57
N ASN A 29 -2.27 31.04 -5.30
CA ASN A 29 -3.20 29.93 -5.44
C ASN A 29 -2.56 28.72 -6.16
N LEU A 30 -1.78 28.96 -7.22
CA LEU A 30 -1.01 27.90 -7.89
C LEU A 30 0.02 27.26 -6.96
N GLY A 31 0.68 28.06 -6.11
CA GLY A 31 1.60 27.57 -5.10
C GLY A 31 0.92 26.64 -4.09
N ILE A 32 -0.23 27.05 -3.54
CA ILE A 32 -1.01 26.22 -2.61
C ILE A 32 -1.47 24.92 -3.27
N PHE A 33 -1.96 25.00 -4.51
CA PHE A 33 -2.39 23.82 -5.26
C PHE A 33 -1.23 22.85 -5.49
N SER A 34 -0.06 23.35 -5.90
CA SER A 34 1.12 22.53 -6.16
C SER A 34 1.63 21.83 -4.90
N VAL A 35 1.62 22.51 -3.74
CA VAL A 35 2.00 21.89 -2.46
C VAL A 35 1.01 20.78 -2.08
N LYS A 36 -0.30 21.02 -2.22
CA LYS A 36 -1.32 20.00 -1.95
C LYS A 36 -1.18 18.78 -2.86
N ASP A 37 -0.95 19.01 -4.15
CA ASP A 37 -0.74 17.92 -5.12
C ASP A 37 0.53 17.12 -4.79
N TYR A 38 1.62 17.81 -4.41
CA TYR A 38 2.85 17.16 -3.99
C TYR A 38 2.63 16.26 -2.76
N LEU A 39 1.99 16.78 -1.71
CA LEU A 39 1.69 15.99 -0.50
C LEU A 39 0.84 14.76 -0.82
N ASN A 40 -0.20 14.92 -1.64
CA ASN A 40 -1.04 13.80 -2.08
C ASN A 40 -0.25 12.74 -2.87
N LYS A 41 0.71 13.15 -3.71
CA LYS A 41 1.56 12.22 -4.46
C LYS A 41 2.52 11.47 -3.53
N VAL A 42 3.09 12.15 -2.54
CA VAL A 42 3.95 11.51 -1.53
C VAL A 42 3.16 10.46 -0.75
N ASP A 43 1.97 10.81 -0.25
CA ASP A 43 1.13 9.87 0.51
C ASP A 43 0.72 8.65 -0.33
N LYS A 44 0.37 8.86 -1.60
CA LYS A 44 0.09 7.76 -2.55
C LYS A 44 1.33 6.90 -2.79
N GLY A 45 2.50 7.51 -2.92
CA GLY A 45 3.78 6.79 -3.09
C GLY A 45 4.07 5.87 -1.91
N VAL A 46 3.98 6.37 -0.68
CA VAL A 46 4.18 5.57 0.55
C VAL A 46 3.20 4.41 0.63
N MET A 47 1.94 4.62 0.22
CA MET A 47 0.93 3.54 0.21
C MET A 47 1.22 2.48 -0.85
N LEU A 48 1.67 2.88 -2.04
CA LEU A 48 2.05 1.95 -3.11
C LEU A 48 3.29 1.13 -2.74
N GLU A 49 4.30 1.76 -2.15
CA GLU A 49 5.51 1.05 -1.66
C GLU A 49 5.15 0.00 -0.60
N LYS A 50 4.26 0.33 0.34
CA LYS A 50 3.76 -0.65 1.32
C LYS A 50 3.03 -1.81 0.66
N PHE A 51 2.26 -1.54 -0.40
CA PHE A 51 1.58 -2.58 -1.16
C PHE A 51 2.58 -3.49 -1.91
N ASP A 52 3.57 -2.90 -2.58
CA ASP A 52 4.64 -3.64 -3.25
C ASP A 52 5.43 -4.50 -2.26
N ASN A 53 5.78 -3.96 -1.10
CA ASN A 53 6.44 -4.70 -0.03
C ASN A 53 5.58 -5.86 0.50
N ALA A 54 4.26 -5.66 0.64
CA ALA A 54 3.35 -6.75 1.02
C ALA A 54 3.30 -7.85 -0.04
N MET A 55 3.28 -7.50 -1.33
CA MET A 55 3.34 -8.46 -2.43
C MET A 55 4.65 -9.25 -2.42
N LEU A 56 5.78 -8.58 -2.25
CA LEU A 56 7.09 -9.22 -2.15
C LEU A 56 7.18 -10.15 -0.94
N ASN A 57 6.62 -9.75 0.21
CA ASN A 57 6.59 -10.61 1.39
C ASN A 57 5.80 -11.90 1.15
N ILE A 58 4.64 -11.81 0.51
CA ILE A 58 3.83 -12.99 0.15
C ILE A 58 4.62 -13.89 -0.82
N ASP A 59 5.24 -13.29 -1.84
CA ASP A 59 6.05 -14.00 -2.84
C ASP A 59 7.23 -14.74 -2.20
N ILE A 60 7.99 -14.08 -1.32
CA ILE A 60 9.10 -14.67 -0.57
C ILE A 60 8.62 -15.85 0.29
N ILE A 61 7.46 -15.74 0.93
CA ILE A 61 6.90 -16.85 1.73
C ILE A 61 6.52 -18.03 0.83
N CYS A 62 5.97 -17.77 -0.35
CA CYS A 62 5.50 -18.80 -1.29
C CYS A 62 6.61 -19.42 -2.15
N ASN A 63 7.80 -18.81 -2.21
CA ASN A 63 8.94 -19.27 -3.01
C ASN A 63 10.15 -19.74 -2.16
N LYS A 64 9.94 -20.09 -0.88
CA LYS A 64 10.99 -20.70 -0.04
C LYS A 64 11.41 -22.07 -0.57
N ALA A 65 12.69 -22.40 -0.43
CA ALA A 65 13.30 -23.63 -0.97
C ALA A 65 12.80 -24.94 -0.32
N SER A 66 12.19 -24.88 0.87
CA SER A 66 11.79 -26.06 1.67
C SER A 66 10.28 -26.16 1.87
N ILE A 67 9.48 -25.76 0.87
CA ILE A 67 8.03 -25.80 0.96
C ILE A 67 7.52 -27.24 0.87
N VAL A 68 6.71 -27.61 1.85
CA VAL A 68 6.01 -28.89 1.95
C VAL A 68 4.66 -28.82 1.24
N SER A 69 3.90 -27.74 1.47
CA SER A 69 2.58 -27.54 0.88
C SER A 69 2.21 -26.06 0.77
N ILE A 70 1.39 -25.74 -0.23
CA ILE A 70 0.70 -24.47 -0.38
C ILE A 70 -0.75 -24.78 -0.71
N ASP A 71 -1.67 -24.26 0.09
CA ASP A 71 -3.10 -24.40 -0.14
C ASP A 71 -3.84 -23.08 0.04
N GLY A 72 -4.82 -22.86 -0.83
CA GLY A 72 -5.69 -21.69 -0.81
C GLY A 72 -7.09 -22.04 -0.33
N ASN A 73 -7.72 -21.09 0.37
CA ASN A 73 -9.10 -21.13 0.83
C ASN A 73 -9.43 -22.33 1.74
N VAL A 74 -8.58 -22.55 2.75
CA VAL A 74 -8.71 -23.64 3.72
C VAL A 74 -9.53 -23.15 4.92
N THR A 75 -10.80 -23.51 4.99
CA THR A 75 -11.72 -23.11 6.07
C THR A 75 -11.23 -23.53 7.46
N ALA A 76 -10.48 -24.63 7.55
CA ALA A 76 -9.98 -25.21 8.81
C ALA A 76 -8.80 -24.45 9.44
N ALA A 77 -8.11 -23.56 8.72
CA ALA A 77 -6.86 -22.96 9.24
C ALA A 77 -7.11 -21.93 10.35
N LEU A 78 -8.21 -21.17 10.26
CA LEU A 78 -8.56 -20.09 11.20
C LEU A 78 -10.09 -19.86 11.30
N GLY A 79 -10.92 -20.76 10.77
CA GLY A 79 -12.37 -20.54 10.64
C GLY A 79 -12.76 -19.42 9.66
N LYS A 80 -11.81 -18.93 8.86
CA LYS A 80 -11.98 -17.86 7.88
C LYS A 80 -11.82 -18.43 6.47
N GLY A 81 -12.76 -18.12 5.57
CA GLY A 81 -12.56 -18.28 4.13
C GLY A 81 -11.56 -17.27 3.58
N ASN A 82 -11.06 -17.49 2.35
CA ASN A 82 -10.08 -16.64 1.67
C ASN A 82 -8.76 -16.49 2.43
N ASN A 83 -8.01 -17.58 2.54
CA ASN A 83 -6.68 -17.59 3.15
C ASN A 83 -5.69 -18.35 2.26
N ILE A 84 -4.40 -18.14 2.51
CA ILE A 84 -3.31 -18.92 1.90
C ILE A 84 -2.54 -19.56 3.04
N VAL A 85 -2.44 -20.87 3.05
CA VAL A 85 -1.70 -21.66 4.03
C VAL A 85 -0.46 -22.20 3.34
N ILE A 86 0.70 -21.88 3.91
CA ILE A 86 2.00 -22.37 3.45
C ILE A 86 2.62 -23.17 4.59
N GLN A 87 3.10 -24.37 4.31
CA GLN A 87 3.91 -25.17 5.24
C GLN A 87 5.29 -25.38 4.65
N TYR A 88 6.33 -25.19 5.45
CA TYR A 88 7.72 -25.40 5.04
C TYR A 88 8.57 -25.86 6.23
N ILE A 89 9.72 -26.48 5.95
CA ILE A 89 10.65 -26.95 6.99
C ILE A 89 11.87 -26.02 7.04
N GLU A 90 12.20 -25.51 8.22
CA GLU A 90 13.36 -24.64 8.44
C GLU A 90 14.06 -25.09 9.73
N ASN A 91 15.36 -25.38 9.67
CA ASN A 91 16.15 -25.87 10.81
C ASN A 91 15.57 -27.12 11.52
N ASN A 92 15.04 -28.09 10.76
CA ASN A 92 14.33 -29.29 11.27
C ASN A 92 13.02 -29.00 12.05
N GLU A 93 12.49 -27.78 11.95
CA GLU A 93 11.21 -27.39 12.53
C GLU A 93 10.19 -27.18 11.41
N GLU A 94 8.97 -27.65 11.59
CA GLU A 94 7.89 -27.41 10.64
C GLU A 94 7.27 -26.04 10.96
N ILE A 95 7.21 -25.16 9.97
CA ILE A 95 6.64 -23.82 10.11
C ILE A 95 5.43 -23.72 9.20
N LYS A 96 4.29 -23.36 9.80
CA LYS A 96 3.04 -23.08 9.10
C LYS A 96 2.78 -21.59 9.09
N LYS A 97 2.67 -20.99 7.91
CA LYS A 97 2.27 -19.59 7.73
C LYS A 97 0.88 -19.52 7.11
N THR A 98 -0.01 -18.76 7.72
CA THR A 98 -1.36 -18.51 7.20
C THR A 98 -1.53 -17.04 6.91
N ILE A 99 -1.82 -16.69 5.67
CA ILE A 99 -2.11 -15.34 5.20
C ILE A 99 -3.62 -15.16 5.14
N TYR A 100 -4.13 -14.15 5.83
CA TYR A 100 -5.57 -13.93 5.95
C TYR A 100 -5.89 -12.47 6.23
N LEU A 101 -7.13 -12.08 5.95
CA LEU A 101 -7.66 -10.76 6.28
C LEU A 101 -8.29 -10.75 7.69
N ASN A 102 -7.94 -9.75 8.48
CA ASN A 102 -8.52 -9.51 9.78
C ASN A 102 -8.97 -8.04 9.91
N GLY A 103 -10.28 -7.81 9.76
CA GLY A 103 -10.80 -6.46 9.56
C GLY A 103 -10.16 -5.84 8.31
N ASN A 104 -9.48 -4.70 8.46
CA ASN A 104 -8.82 -4.00 7.36
C ASN A 104 -7.31 -4.26 7.29
N ARG A 105 -6.83 -5.35 7.92
CA ARG A 105 -5.40 -5.69 7.99
C ARG A 105 -5.15 -7.07 7.42
N LEU A 106 -4.28 -7.15 6.44
CA LEU A 106 -3.75 -8.41 5.95
C LEU A 106 -2.65 -8.87 6.89
N MET A 107 -2.81 -10.08 7.42
CA MET A 107 -1.96 -10.63 8.46
C MET A 107 -1.35 -11.95 8.01
N VAL A 108 -0.16 -12.22 8.54
CA VAL A 108 0.52 -13.50 8.45
C VAL A 108 0.63 -14.06 9.86
N ASN A 109 -0.14 -15.11 10.12
CA ASN A 109 0.03 -15.96 11.28
C ASN A 109 1.18 -16.93 10.99
N THR A 110 2.11 -17.08 11.92
CA THR A 110 3.23 -18.03 11.84
C THR A 110 3.15 -18.94 13.04
N VAL A 111 3.07 -20.25 12.81
CA VAL A 111 3.06 -21.30 13.83
C VAL A 111 4.29 -22.15 13.63
N VAL A 112 5.07 -22.35 14.70
CA VAL A 112 6.18 -23.30 14.73
C VAL A 112 5.69 -24.59 15.37
N ILE A 113 5.89 -25.71 14.67
CA ILE A 113 5.46 -27.04 15.05
C ILE A 113 6.71 -27.87 15.39
N LYS A 114 6.76 -28.37 16.62
CA LYS A 114 7.79 -29.33 17.08
C LYS A 114 7.11 -30.59 17.60
N ASN A 115 7.53 -31.74 17.08
CA ASN A 115 6.99 -33.05 17.48
C ASN A 115 5.45 -33.14 17.40
N GLY A 116 4.83 -32.45 16.43
CA GLY A 116 3.38 -32.41 16.25
C GLY A 116 2.62 -31.44 17.17
N TYR A 117 3.31 -30.65 17.99
CA TYR A 117 2.69 -29.64 18.86
C TYR A 117 3.10 -28.23 18.44
N ASN A 118 2.14 -27.29 18.54
CA ASN A 118 2.40 -25.87 18.35
C ASN A 118 3.20 -25.35 19.54
N VAL A 119 4.42 -24.89 19.29
CA VAL A 119 5.32 -24.38 20.35
C VAL A 119 5.46 -22.87 20.35
N ASP A 120 5.17 -22.22 19.23
CA ASP A 120 5.20 -20.77 19.10
C ASP A 120 4.19 -20.30 18.05
N GLU A 121 3.57 -19.15 18.30
CA GLU A 121 2.58 -18.54 17.41
C GLU A 121 2.71 -17.01 17.41
N GLY A 122 2.93 -16.44 16.22
CA GLY A 122 3.07 -15.01 16.01
C GLY A 122 2.12 -14.49 14.93
N ASN A 123 1.52 -13.34 15.16
CA ASN A 123 0.62 -12.67 14.20
C ASN A 123 1.22 -11.33 13.76
N ASN A 124 1.67 -11.26 12.50
CA ASN A 124 2.28 -10.06 11.94
C ASN A 124 1.35 -9.40 10.92
N VAL A 125 1.24 -8.07 10.98
CA VAL A 125 0.50 -7.29 9.97
C VAL A 125 1.44 -6.99 8.81
N ILE A 126 1.09 -7.44 7.60
CA ILE A 126 1.88 -7.18 6.38
C ILE A 126 1.33 -6.00 5.58
N LEU A 127 0.03 -5.72 5.69
CA LEU A 127 -0.60 -4.60 5.00
C LEU A 127 -1.81 -4.10 5.78
N SER A 128 -2.01 -2.79 5.81
CA SER A 128 -3.18 -2.14 6.43
C SER A 128 -4.02 -1.45 5.36
N ASN A 129 -5.27 -1.13 5.69
CA ASN A 129 -6.25 -0.51 4.79
C ASN A 129 -6.63 -1.39 3.59
N VAL A 130 -6.62 -2.70 3.80
CA VAL A 130 -7.13 -3.68 2.83
C VAL A 130 -8.65 -3.73 2.96
N GLU A 131 -9.36 -3.53 1.85
CA GLU A 131 -10.82 -3.61 1.79
C GLU A 131 -11.28 -5.04 1.52
N ASN A 132 -10.60 -5.73 0.60
CA ASN A 132 -10.93 -7.09 0.24
C ASN A 132 -9.68 -7.95 0.04
N PHE A 133 -9.80 -9.22 0.40
CA PHE A 133 -8.83 -10.27 0.13
C PHE A 133 -9.57 -11.52 -0.32
N GLU A 134 -9.35 -11.91 -1.57
CA GLU A 134 -10.00 -13.06 -2.18
C GLU A 134 -8.95 -14.08 -2.62
N VAL A 135 -9.21 -15.37 -2.39
CA VAL A 135 -8.31 -16.45 -2.78
C VAL A 135 -9.09 -17.51 -3.53
N ASN A 136 -8.74 -17.72 -4.79
CA ASN A 136 -9.39 -18.65 -5.69
C ASN A 136 -8.42 -19.75 -6.12
N LYS A 137 -8.83 -21.01 -5.99
CA LYS A 137 -8.02 -22.18 -6.40
C LYS A 137 -8.56 -22.76 -7.70
N LYS A 138 -7.68 -22.92 -8.70
CA LYS A 138 -8.00 -23.59 -9.97
C LYS A 138 -7.01 -24.73 -10.19
N GLY A 139 -7.36 -25.92 -9.69
CA GLY A 139 -6.48 -27.08 -9.71
C GLY A 139 -5.27 -26.86 -8.79
N LYS A 140 -4.06 -26.82 -9.36
CA LYS A 140 -2.82 -26.55 -8.63
C LYS A 140 -2.47 -25.06 -8.54
N LEU A 141 -3.13 -24.20 -9.32
CA LEU A 141 -2.90 -22.76 -9.31
C LEU A 141 -3.74 -22.09 -8.23
N ILE A 142 -3.12 -21.16 -7.50
CA ILE A 142 -3.81 -20.34 -6.50
C ILE A 142 -3.74 -18.89 -6.95
N TYR A 143 -4.89 -18.26 -7.16
CA TYR A 143 -5.01 -16.84 -7.45
C TYR A 143 -5.39 -16.12 -6.17
N TYR A 144 -4.78 -14.98 -5.92
CA TYR A 144 -5.23 -14.09 -4.86
C TYR A 144 -5.37 -12.66 -5.36
N THR A 145 -6.36 -11.99 -4.81
CA THR A 145 -6.70 -10.60 -5.10
C THR A 145 -6.64 -9.82 -3.80
N ILE A 146 -5.94 -8.69 -3.82
CA ILE A 146 -5.91 -7.73 -2.71
C ILE A 146 -6.39 -6.39 -3.24
N GLU A 147 -7.39 -5.84 -2.55
CA GLU A 147 -7.96 -4.53 -2.85
C GLU A 147 -7.63 -3.57 -1.70
N ILE A 148 -7.05 -2.42 -2.04
CA ILE A 148 -6.72 -1.36 -1.08
C ILE A 148 -7.58 -0.13 -1.39
N LYS A 149 -8.13 0.44 -0.32
CA LYS A 149 -8.85 1.71 -0.38
C LYS A 149 -8.05 2.77 -1.12
N ASN A 150 -8.61 3.29 -2.21
CA ASN A 150 -8.04 4.37 -3.04
C ASN A 150 -6.71 4.05 -3.78
N SER A 151 -6.25 2.80 -3.80
CA SER A 151 -5.01 2.39 -4.49
C SER A 151 -5.25 1.32 -5.57
N GLY A 152 -6.47 0.82 -5.68
CA GLY A 152 -6.89 -0.15 -6.68
C GLY A 152 -6.71 -1.60 -6.24
N GLU A 153 -6.96 -2.50 -7.20
CA GLU A 153 -6.92 -3.94 -7.04
C GLU A 153 -5.63 -4.51 -7.65
N ARG A 154 -5.04 -5.51 -7.00
CA ARG A 154 -3.96 -6.30 -7.59
C ARG A 154 -4.21 -7.78 -7.44
N ILE A 155 -3.93 -8.49 -8.52
CA ILE A 155 -4.13 -9.93 -8.65
C ILE A 155 -2.77 -10.57 -8.89
N ARG A 156 -2.48 -11.66 -8.20
CA ARG A 156 -1.29 -12.49 -8.43
C ARG A 156 -1.66 -13.97 -8.37
N CYS A 157 -0.83 -14.77 -9.03
CA CYS A 157 -0.89 -16.23 -8.98
C CYS A 157 0.32 -16.80 -8.24
N ILE A 158 0.10 -17.93 -7.60
CA ILE A 158 1.08 -18.81 -6.98
C ILE A 158 0.99 -20.16 -7.70
#